data_AF-A0A1W0WQL9-F1
#
_entry.id   AF-A0A1W0WQL9-F1
#
_cell.length_a   1.000
_cell.length_b   1.000
_cell.length_c   1.000
_cell.angle_alpha   90.00
_cell.angle_beta   90.00
_cell.angle_gamma   90.00
#
_symmetry.space_group_name_H-M   'P 1'
#
loop_
_entity.id
_entity.type
_entity.pdbx_description
1 polymer ?
#
loop_
_entity_poly.entity_id
_entity_poly.type
_entity_poly.pdbx_seq_one_letter_code
_entity_poly.pdbx_strand_id
1 'polypeptide(L)'
;MSERRPSSEEPETAKRVKTQANNGSNNNNGFTSGGDNYDLLTNRIDRDDGKLAAFVRWCVDLRPAFTISKKVYMGIRGSAANYGMIAVEDIEPGEEIFRIPIERTLSWENLIHTNKLRPEIEKMAVASRWTPIILAIMLEDGVENSRWSEYLRLFLRSNELSIPLLWEQDALINMQGLNIAQRVAKDRAQIASDFKNWVFPVLMRELQLNESSFDILLNEAYRVAAFVMSYSFTRPQPDDDEKANDENAAEDADESDGDEEATTAGNALAEVPLMIPIADILNASVHKNNAKLHWNEDDGKFLSMLCTKPIAAGEEVFNTYGEISSEEMLYLYGYAEEGPPNPHEEVFIPSEYIKDVIYHAATTDGASVEQRWEYLLKRKVVGSDMPVVLGTEGVLTDEDLHLTVRVLTMSNDEFESYAQNGEHIEDEPLEEGLFALEKLRSLPTAVKLILKLLVQRKLRVYPQSQQEYEEAANTARDIIRSDVGEDMARRGINVALARRSFYVAYVRMRQTQILNEYYAKLA
;
A
#
# COMPACT_ATOMS: atom_id res chain seq x y z
N MET A 1 13.76 -8.07 68.38
CA MET A 1 14.92 -8.78 68.98
C MET A 1 14.58 -10.26 68.89
N SER A 2 15.23 -11.02 67.98
CA SER A 2 16.38 -11.91 68.26
C SER A 2 16.01 -12.99 69.31
N GLU A 3 16.25 -14.30 69.18
CA GLU A 3 17.08 -15.12 68.28
C GLU A 3 16.86 -16.63 68.58
N ARG A 4 17.13 -17.46 67.55
CA ARG A 4 17.88 -18.76 67.49
C ARG A 4 17.47 -20.03 68.31
N ARG A 5 17.22 -21.11 67.51
CA ARG A 5 17.87 -22.47 67.39
C ARG A 5 18.17 -23.33 68.64
N PRO A 6 18.10 -24.69 68.55
CA PRO A 6 19.15 -25.62 67.96
C PRO A 6 18.58 -26.80 67.10
N SER A 7 19.22 -27.27 66.00
CA SER A 7 20.17 -28.42 65.78
C SER A 7 19.80 -29.76 66.45
N SER A 8 19.77 -30.95 65.81
CA SER A 8 20.84 -31.72 65.12
C SER A 8 20.27 -33.08 64.58
N GLU A 9 20.63 -33.49 63.35
CA GLU A 9 21.41 -34.70 62.95
C GLU A 9 20.65 -36.05 62.68
N GLU A 10 20.62 -36.44 61.39
CA GLU A 10 20.80 -37.73 60.65
C GLU A 10 20.75 -39.13 61.33
N PRO A 11 20.43 -40.27 60.64
CA PRO A 11 21.23 -40.79 59.49
C PRO A 11 20.57 -41.67 58.39
N GLU A 12 21.44 -42.06 57.44
CA GLU A 12 21.36 -42.94 56.25
C GLU A 12 20.62 -44.30 56.36
N THR A 13 20.15 -44.87 55.23
CA THR A 13 20.69 -46.14 54.63
C THR A 13 19.88 -46.72 53.43
N ALA A 14 20.63 -47.01 52.35
CA ALA A 14 20.70 -48.27 51.57
C ALA A 14 19.58 -48.80 50.60
N LYS A 15 20.01 -48.93 49.33
CA LYS A 15 19.99 -50.13 48.42
C LYS A 15 18.72 -50.56 47.64
N ARG A 16 18.75 -50.23 46.33
CA ARG A 16 18.85 -51.10 45.12
C ARG A 16 18.03 -52.42 45.04
N VAL A 17 17.14 -52.53 44.03
CA VAL A 17 16.86 -53.80 43.28
C VAL A 17 16.57 -53.48 41.79
N LYS A 18 17.33 -54.11 40.88
CA LYS A 18 17.02 -54.30 39.45
C LYS A 18 16.19 -55.59 39.31
N THR A 19 15.22 -55.70 38.39
CA THR A 19 15.19 -56.42 37.07
C THR A 19 13.74 -56.98 37.00
N GLN A 20 13.01 -57.21 35.91
CA GLN A 20 13.32 -57.59 34.53
C GLN A 20 12.02 -57.45 33.69
N ALA A 21 12.17 -57.42 32.36
CA ALA A 21 11.12 -57.26 31.36
C ALA A 21 10.09 -58.40 31.29
N ASN A 22 8.89 -58.10 30.79
CA ASN A 22 8.15 -59.05 29.97
C ASN A 22 7.25 -58.34 28.93
N ASN A 23 7.29 -58.86 27.70
CA ASN A 23 6.62 -58.37 26.50
C ASN A 23 5.10 -58.51 26.55
N GLY A 24 4.39 -57.56 25.91
CA GLY A 24 2.99 -57.69 25.54
C GLY A 24 2.54 -56.53 24.66
N SER A 25 2.56 -56.72 23.35
CA SER A 25 1.97 -55.80 22.38
C SER A 25 0.44 -55.79 22.51
N ASN A 26 -0.18 -54.61 22.54
CA ASN A 26 -1.24 -54.29 21.57
C ASN A 26 -1.73 -52.83 21.71
N ASN A 27 -1.65 -52.15 20.57
CA ASN A 27 -2.52 -51.10 20.05
C ASN A 27 -2.99 -50.00 21.01
N ASN A 28 -2.33 -48.84 20.89
CA ASN A 28 -2.99 -47.57 21.14
C ASN A 28 -2.84 -46.66 19.92
N ASN A 29 -3.99 -46.23 19.40
CA ASN A 29 -4.15 -45.16 18.43
C ASN A 29 -3.33 -43.94 18.88
N GLY A 30 -2.36 -43.55 18.04
CA GLY A 30 -1.54 -42.38 18.25
C GLY A 30 -2.36 -41.11 18.08
N PHE A 31 -2.96 -40.64 19.18
CA PHE A 31 -3.19 -39.22 19.39
C PHE A 31 -1.81 -38.60 19.64
N THR A 32 -1.19 -38.04 18.60
CA THR A 32 0.04 -37.25 18.77
C THR A 32 -0.34 -35.94 19.44
N SER A 33 0.01 -35.85 20.72
CA SER A 33 0.00 -34.64 21.55
C SER A 33 0.69 -33.48 20.84
N GLY A 34 0.08 -32.29 20.88
CA GLY A 34 0.51 -31.04 20.22
C GLY A 34 1.81 -30.41 20.74
N GLY A 35 2.86 -31.19 20.95
CA GLY A 35 4.21 -30.72 21.29
C GLY A 35 5.08 -30.39 20.06
N ASP A 36 4.95 -31.14 18.97
CA ASP A 36 5.89 -31.03 17.83
C ASP A 36 5.70 -29.77 16.97
N ASN A 37 4.59 -29.05 17.15
CA ASN A 37 4.19 -27.97 16.23
C ASN A 37 4.48 -26.56 16.77
N TYR A 38 4.70 -26.41 18.08
CA TYR A 38 5.13 -25.14 18.70
C TYR A 38 6.57 -24.77 18.29
N ASP A 39 7.40 -25.78 18.08
CA ASP A 39 8.84 -25.63 17.81
C ASP A 39 9.15 -25.30 16.33
N LEU A 40 8.23 -25.55 15.40
CA LEU A 40 8.57 -25.53 13.98
C LEU A 40 8.79 -24.11 13.42
N LEU A 41 8.00 -23.11 13.83
CA LEU A 41 8.19 -21.74 13.33
C LEU A 41 9.16 -20.93 14.19
N THR A 42 9.13 -21.10 15.52
CA THR A 42 10.06 -20.42 16.44
C THR A 42 11.51 -20.77 16.18
N ASN A 43 11.79 -21.93 15.57
CA ASN A 43 13.14 -22.34 15.14
C ASN A 43 13.46 -21.97 13.67
N ARG A 44 12.51 -21.40 12.91
CA ARG A 44 12.67 -20.96 11.51
C ARG A 44 12.57 -19.44 11.38
N ILE A 45 13.25 -18.76 12.29
CA ILE A 45 13.47 -17.31 12.28
C ILE A 45 14.96 -16.99 12.46
N ASP A 46 15.33 -15.72 12.25
CA ASP A 46 16.66 -15.23 12.58
C ASP A 46 17.02 -15.48 14.05
N ARG A 47 18.12 -16.22 14.30
CA ARG A 47 18.47 -16.77 15.63
C ARG A 47 18.77 -15.72 16.71
N ASP A 48 18.96 -14.47 16.33
CA ASP A 48 19.30 -13.35 17.23
C ASP A 48 18.25 -12.23 17.20
N ASP A 49 17.08 -12.46 16.60
CA ASP A 49 16.01 -11.47 16.52
C ASP A 49 14.92 -11.72 17.57
N GLY A 50 15.12 -11.15 18.76
CA GLY A 50 14.17 -11.27 19.87
C GLY A 50 12.79 -10.65 19.59
N LYS A 51 12.70 -9.65 18.69
CA LYS A 51 11.44 -8.98 18.37
C LYS A 51 10.61 -9.84 17.41
N LEU A 52 11.25 -10.34 16.35
CA LEU A 52 10.64 -11.29 15.44
C LEU A 52 10.23 -12.57 16.15
N ALA A 53 11.05 -13.07 17.09
CA ALA A 53 10.71 -14.23 17.92
C ALA A 53 9.46 -14.01 18.76
N ALA A 54 9.32 -12.84 19.38
CA ALA A 54 8.15 -12.50 20.20
C ALA A 54 6.87 -12.39 19.33
N PHE A 55 6.98 -11.73 18.17
CA PHE A 55 5.89 -11.65 17.18
C PHE A 55 5.46 -13.02 16.66
N VAL A 56 6.42 -13.87 16.25
CA VAL A 56 6.14 -15.22 15.76
C VAL A 56 5.51 -16.09 16.84
N ARG A 57 5.98 -15.98 18.08
CA ARG A 57 5.36 -16.68 19.22
C ARG A 57 3.92 -16.22 19.41
N TRP A 58 3.67 -14.92 19.37
CA TRP A 58 2.32 -14.36 19.44
C TRP A 58 1.40 -14.89 18.33
N CYS A 59 1.90 -15.08 17.11
CA CYS A 59 1.12 -15.72 16.03
C CYS A 59 0.86 -17.22 16.31
N VAL A 60 1.86 -17.96 16.79
CA VAL A 60 1.73 -19.41 17.06
C VAL A 60 0.79 -19.71 18.22
N ASP A 61 0.71 -18.82 19.23
CA ASP A 61 -0.22 -18.91 20.35
C ASP A 61 -1.70 -18.88 19.89
N LEU A 62 -1.98 -18.54 18.62
CA LEU A 62 -3.31 -18.49 18.01
C LEU A 62 -3.76 -19.83 17.38
N ARG A 63 -2.95 -20.89 17.48
CA ARG A 63 -3.32 -22.21 16.94
C ARG A 63 -4.53 -22.81 17.68
N PRO A 64 -5.39 -23.59 16.98
CA PRO A 64 -5.22 -24.09 15.60
C PRO A 64 -5.71 -23.15 14.50
N ALA A 65 -6.24 -21.95 14.82
CA ALA A 65 -6.85 -21.07 13.82
C ALA A 65 -5.82 -20.45 12.84
N PHE A 66 -4.57 -20.26 13.29
CA PHE A 66 -3.46 -19.85 12.44
C PHE A 66 -2.65 -21.06 11.93
N THR A 67 -2.40 -21.15 10.63
CA THR A 67 -1.50 -22.15 10.02
C THR A 67 -0.37 -21.45 9.28
N ILE A 68 0.78 -22.11 9.20
CA ILE A 68 1.91 -21.68 8.39
C ILE A 68 2.66 -22.90 7.89
N SER A 69 3.08 -22.85 6.62
CA SER A 69 3.80 -23.92 5.96
C SER A 69 5.13 -24.21 6.68
N LYS A 70 5.52 -25.48 6.67
CA LYS A 70 6.85 -25.88 7.15
C LYS A 70 7.97 -25.50 6.17
N LYS A 71 7.60 -25.15 4.94
CA LYS A 71 8.50 -24.81 3.83
C LYS A 71 8.96 -23.36 3.85
N VAL A 72 8.65 -22.58 4.89
CA VAL A 72 9.05 -21.18 4.97
C VAL A 72 9.82 -20.84 6.24
N TYR A 73 10.72 -19.88 6.07
CA TYR A 73 11.52 -19.20 7.08
C TYR A 73 11.16 -17.70 7.07
N MET A 74 11.17 -17.04 8.23
CA MET A 74 10.97 -15.59 8.30
C MET A 74 12.22 -14.89 8.84
N GLY A 75 12.64 -13.81 8.18
CA GLY A 75 13.82 -13.07 8.63
C GLY A 75 14.33 -12.06 7.62
N ILE A 76 15.47 -11.46 7.94
CA ILE A 76 16.15 -10.47 7.11
C ILE A 76 17.10 -11.17 6.12
N ARG A 77 17.64 -12.33 6.50
CA ARG A 77 18.54 -13.09 5.61
C ARG A 77 17.79 -13.60 4.38
N GLY A 78 18.22 -13.13 3.21
CA GLY A 78 17.60 -13.49 1.92
C GLY A 78 16.40 -12.64 1.54
N SER A 79 15.97 -11.71 2.41
CA SER A 79 14.91 -10.75 2.13
C SER A 79 15.41 -9.59 1.26
N ALA A 80 14.57 -9.12 0.35
CA ALA A 80 14.82 -7.96 -0.48
C ALA A 80 14.89 -6.65 0.34
N ALA A 81 14.04 -6.52 1.37
CA ALA A 81 14.02 -5.38 2.26
C ALA A 81 13.49 -5.78 3.64
N ASN A 82 14.13 -5.28 4.71
CA ASN A 82 13.74 -5.57 6.10
C ASN A 82 13.48 -7.08 6.31
N TYR A 83 12.35 -7.43 6.91
CA TYR A 83 11.90 -8.82 7.01
C TYR A 83 11.27 -9.30 5.71
N GLY A 84 11.44 -10.58 5.44
CA GLY A 84 10.78 -11.29 4.35
C GLY A 84 10.47 -12.72 4.76
N MET A 85 9.81 -13.44 3.87
CA MET A 85 9.55 -14.87 4.00
C MET A 85 10.29 -15.62 2.90
N ILE A 86 11.11 -16.60 3.26
CA ILE A 86 11.99 -17.32 2.34
C ILE A 86 11.59 -18.80 2.31
N ALA A 87 11.49 -19.36 1.11
CA ALA A 87 11.26 -20.79 0.91
C ALA A 87 12.49 -21.59 1.36
N VAL A 88 12.30 -22.62 2.19
CA VAL A 88 13.35 -23.57 2.58
C VAL A 88 13.23 -24.91 1.84
N GLU A 89 12.10 -25.13 1.18
CA GLU A 89 11.80 -26.23 0.26
C GLU A 89 11.00 -25.65 -0.90
N ASP A 90 10.97 -26.33 -2.05
CA ASP A 90 10.18 -25.89 -3.20
C ASP A 90 8.68 -25.82 -2.86
N ILE A 91 8.02 -24.73 -3.26
CA ILE A 91 6.59 -24.47 -3.05
C ILE A 91 5.90 -24.42 -4.42
N GLU A 92 4.95 -25.33 -4.63
CA GLU A 92 4.21 -25.42 -5.88
C GLU A 92 3.04 -24.42 -5.94
N PRO A 93 2.61 -24.00 -7.14
CA PRO A 93 1.42 -23.17 -7.30
C PRO A 93 0.18 -23.79 -6.64
N GLY A 94 -0.61 -22.97 -5.96
CA GLY A 94 -1.79 -23.37 -5.20
C GLY A 94 -1.51 -23.85 -3.77
N GLU A 95 -0.25 -24.06 -3.38
CA GLU A 95 0.06 -24.38 -1.98
C GLU A 95 -0.27 -23.20 -1.03
N GLU A 96 -0.92 -23.49 0.09
CA GLU A 96 -1.18 -22.53 1.16
C GLU A 96 0.11 -22.28 1.96
N ILE A 97 0.58 -21.03 1.95
CA ILE A 97 1.78 -20.61 2.67
C ILE A 97 1.44 -20.33 4.13
N PHE A 98 0.36 -19.59 4.38
CA PHE A 98 -0.20 -19.41 5.72
C PHE A 98 -1.69 -19.08 5.65
N ARG A 99 -2.39 -19.28 6.77
CA ARG A 99 -3.78 -18.89 6.98
C ARG A 99 -3.93 -18.17 8.31
N ILE A 100 -4.68 -17.07 8.33
CA ILE A 100 -4.99 -16.29 9.54
C ILE A 100 -6.50 -16.03 9.65
N PRO A 101 -7.11 -16.15 10.84
CA PRO A 101 -8.51 -15.79 11.03
C PRO A 101 -8.73 -14.27 11.01
N ILE A 102 -9.82 -13.81 10.40
CA ILE A 102 -10.16 -12.38 10.25
C ILE A 102 -10.31 -11.67 11.61
N GLU A 103 -10.79 -12.35 12.66
CA GLU A 103 -10.89 -11.79 14.02
C GLU A 103 -9.53 -11.40 14.66
N ARG A 104 -8.41 -11.77 14.02
CA ARG A 104 -7.04 -11.44 14.45
C ARG A 104 -6.39 -10.31 13.66
N THR A 105 -7.03 -9.83 12.59
CA THR A 105 -6.60 -8.61 11.92
C THR A 105 -6.77 -7.42 12.84
N LEU A 106 -5.91 -6.41 12.71
CA LEU A 106 -6.14 -5.13 13.37
C LEU A 106 -7.07 -4.31 12.48
N SER A 107 -8.32 -4.21 12.91
CA SER A 107 -9.38 -3.49 12.20
C SER A 107 -10.33 -2.84 13.21
N TRP A 108 -11.17 -1.93 12.74
CA TRP A 108 -12.13 -1.24 13.60
C TRP A 108 -13.19 -2.21 14.17
N GLU A 109 -13.54 -3.27 13.43
CA GLU A 109 -14.50 -4.31 13.86
C GLU A 109 -13.95 -5.14 15.03
N ASN A 110 -12.64 -5.34 15.09
CA ASN A 110 -12.01 -6.21 16.07
C ASN A 110 -11.68 -5.51 17.40
N LEU A 111 -11.89 -4.18 17.49
CA LEU A 111 -11.69 -3.39 18.70
C LEU A 111 -12.60 -3.87 19.84
N ILE A 112 -12.08 -3.89 21.08
CA ILE A 112 -12.81 -4.36 22.28
C ILE A 112 -14.11 -3.56 22.52
N HIS A 113 -14.13 -2.27 22.14
CA HIS A 113 -15.26 -1.37 22.34
C HIS A 113 -15.94 -0.94 21.03
N THR A 114 -15.80 -1.74 19.96
CA THR A 114 -16.33 -1.42 18.61
C THR A 114 -17.79 -0.96 18.61
N ASN A 115 -18.68 -1.65 19.34
CA ASN A 115 -20.11 -1.29 19.40
C ASN A 115 -20.38 0.13 19.94
N LYS A 116 -19.52 0.63 20.84
CA LYS A 116 -19.66 1.99 21.39
C LYS A 116 -19.09 3.04 20.44
N LEU A 117 -18.03 2.69 19.73
CA LEU A 117 -17.33 3.57 18.78
C LEU A 117 -18.00 3.62 17.41
N ARG A 118 -18.85 2.64 17.08
CA ARG A 118 -19.47 2.47 15.76
C ARG A 118 -20.11 3.76 15.20
N PRO A 119 -20.90 4.55 15.95
CA PRO A 119 -21.49 5.77 15.39
C PRO A 119 -20.46 6.84 15.01
N GLU A 120 -19.31 6.89 15.70
CA GLU A 120 -18.19 7.78 15.37
C GLU A 120 -17.41 7.23 14.16
N ILE A 121 -17.20 5.91 14.13
CA ILE A 121 -16.51 5.20 13.04
C ILE A 121 -17.28 5.32 11.72
N GLU A 122 -18.60 5.18 11.71
CA GLU A 122 -19.44 5.35 10.51
C GLU A 122 -19.28 6.76 9.92
N LYS A 123 -19.29 7.80 10.77
CA LYS A 123 -19.05 9.19 10.34
C LYS A 123 -17.64 9.40 9.81
N MET A 124 -16.64 8.81 10.48
CA MET A 124 -15.25 8.85 10.04
C MET A 124 -15.08 8.18 8.68
N ALA A 125 -15.67 7.00 8.48
CA ALA A 125 -15.55 6.23 7.25
C ALA A 125 -16.12 6.99 6.05
N VAL A 126 -17.28 7.63 6.21
CA VAL A 126 -17.88 8.48 5.17
C VAL A 126 -17.00 9.68 4.82
N ALA A 127 -16.33 10.27 5.81
CA ALA A 127 -15.43 11.41 5.58
C ALA A 127 -14.09 10.99 4.93
N SER A 128 -13.52 9.88 5.40
CA SER A 128 -12.23 9.36 4.96
C SER A 128 -12.08 7.91 5.41
N ARG A 129 -12.00 6.99 4.44
CA ARG A 129 -11.87 5.55 4.69
C ARG A 129 -10.66 5.15 5.56
N TRP A 130 -9.63 6.00 5.66
CA TRP A 130 -8.44 5.72 6.48
C TRP A 130 -8.57 6.15 7.94
N THR A 131 -9.45 7.11 8.23
CA THR A 131 -9.59 7.67 9.59
C THR A 131 -9.97 6.61 10.65
N PRO A 132 -10.89 5.67 10.38
CA PRO A 132 -11.21 4.62 11.35
C PRO A 132 -10.04 3.70 11.71
N ILE A 133 -9.22 3.29 10.73
CA ILE A 133 -8.09 2.40 10.99
C ILE A 133 -6.95 3.15 11.71
N ILE A 134 -6.74 4.44 11.42
CA ILE A 134 -5.80 5.29 12.14
C ILE A 134 -6.20 5.35 13.61
N LEU A 135 -7.48 5.61 13.91
CA LEU A 135 -8.00 5.59 15.28
C LEU A 135 -7.79 4.22 15.95
N ALA A 136 -8.11 3.12 15.25
CA ALA A 136 -7.98 1.76 15.78
C ALA A 136 -6.54 1.44 16.19
N ILE A 137 -5.56 1.76 15.33
CA ILE A 137 -4.14 1.55 15.62
C ILE A 137 -3.69 2.43 16.80
N MET A 138 -4.08 3.71 16.83
CA MET A 138 -3.68 4.63 17.90
C MET A 138 -4.26 4.23 19.27
N LEU A 139 -5.50 3.73 19.31
CA LEU A 139 -6.11 3.21 20.53
C LEU A 139 -5.36 1.97 21.04
N GLU A 140 -5.06 1.03 20.15
CA GLU A 140 -4.37 -0.21 20.52
C GLU A 140 -2.90 0.01 20.88
N ASP A 141 -2.20 0.90 20.20
CA ASP A 141 -0.83 1.26 20.57
C ASP A 141 -0.76 2.05 21.89
N GLY A 142 -1.82 2.81 22.22
CA GLY A 142 -1.93 3.60 23.44
C GLY A 142 -2.24 2.80 24.72
N VAL A 143 -2.51 1.49 24.63
CA VAL A 143 -2.84 0.65 25.79
C VAL A 143 -1.78 -0.42 26.05
N GLU A 144 -1.39 -0.59 27.32
CA GLU A 144 -0.28 -1.47 27.71
C GLU A 144 -0.52 -2.95 27.38
N ASN A 145 -1.77 -3.41 27.48
CA ASN A 145 -2.15 -4.82 27.28
C ASN A 145 -2.91 -5.05 25.97
N SER A 146 -2.56 -4.33 24.90
CA SER A 146 -3.16 -4.57 23.58
C SER A 146 -2.91 -6.00 23.11
N ARG A 147 -3.94 -6.60 22.49
CA ARG A 147 -3.81 -7.92 21.86
C ARG A 147 -2.88 -7.90 20.65
N TRP A 148 -2.58 -6.73 20.08
CA TRP A 148 -1.68 -6.54 18.92
C TRP A 148 -0.33 -5.92 19.30
N SER A 149 -0.01 -5.86 20.59
CA SER A 149 1.22 -5.24 21.10
C SER A 149 2.50 -5.79 20.44
N GLU A 150 2.60 -7.10 20.25
CA GLU A 150 3.75 -7.75 19.60
C GLU A 150 3.85 -7.39 18.10
N TYR A 151 2.71 -7.30 17.41
CA TYR A 151 2.64 -6.88 16.00
C TYR A 151 3.02 -5.40 15.82
N LEU A 152 2.41 -4.50 16.61
CA LEU A 152 2.71 -3.07 16.58
C LEU A 152 4.16 -2.77 16.97
N ARG A 153 4.71 -3.51 17.94
CA ARG A 153 6.12 -3.35 18.33
C ARG A 153 7.08 -3.68 17.18
N LEU A 154 6.79 -4.74 16.41
CA LEU A 154 7.63 -5.15 15.29
C LEU A 154 7.52 -4.16 14.12
N PHE A 155 6.30 -3.88 13.67
CA PHE A 155 6.08 -3.14 12.43
C PHE A 155 5.97 -1.62 12.62
N LEU A 156 5.10 -1.16 13.53
CA LEU A 156 4.89 0.28 13.74
C LEU A 156 6.06 0.93 14.49
N ARG A 157 6.62 0.25 15.50
CA ARG A 157 7.59 0.86 16.43
C ARG A 157 9.05 0.56 16.10
N SER A 158 9.35 -0.63 15.58
CA SER A 158 10.74 -1.03 15.30
C SER A 158 11.18 -0.81 13.86
N ASN A 159 10.25 -0.72 12.92
CA ASN A 159 10.59 -0.54 11.52
C ASN A 159 10.85 0.93 11.15
N GLU A 160 11.75 1.14 10.20
CA GLU A 160 11.99 2.44 9.61
C GLU A 160 11.02 2.66 8.44
N LEU A 161 10.04 3.55 8.62
CA LEU A 161 9.11 3.94 7.58
C LEU A 161 9.72 5.08 6.76
N SER A 162 10.24 4.78 5.56
CA SER A 162 10.84 5.78 4.67
C SER A 162 9.86 6.31 3.62
N ILE A 163 8.60 6.50 3.98
CA ILE A 163 7.53 6.94 3.09
C ILE A 163 7.55 8.47 2.95
N PRO A 164 7.37 9.05 1.76
CA PRO A 164 7.37 10.50 1.53
C PRO A 164 6.50 11.31 2.51
N LEU A 165 5.37 10.75 2.98
CA LEU A 165 4.52 11.38 4.00
C LEU A 165 5.29 11.81 5.26
N LEU A 166 6.38 11.11 5.60
CA LEU A 166 7.23 11.36 6.76
C LEU A 166 8.52 12.13 6.44
N TRP A 167 8.74 12.54 5.18
CA TRP A 167 9.97 13.24 4.79
C TRP A 167 9.90 14.73 5.15
N GLU A 168 11.06 15.31 5.45
CA GLU A 168 11.17 16.74 5.70
C GLU A 168 10.74 17.59 4.49
N GLN A 169 10.24 18.80 4.75
CA GLN A 169 9.72 19.68 3.68
C GLN A 169 10.77 19.96 2.59
N ASP A 170 12.04 20.18 2.98
CA ASP A 170 13.13 20.41 2.03
C ASP A 170 13.39 19.20 1.12
N ALA A 171 13.18 17.98 1.63
CA ALA A 171 13.31 16.77 0.82
C ALA A 171 12.17 16.65 -0.20
N LEU A 172 10.95 17.08 0.17
CA LEU A 172 9.79 17.10 -0.73
C LEU A 172 9.91 18.17 -1.83
N ILE A 173 10.48 19.34 -1.51
CA ILE A 173 10.77 20.39 -2.51
C ILE A 173 11.66 19.83 -3.64
N ASN A 174 12.58 18.95 -3.29
CA ASN A 174 13.48 18.30 -4.24
C ASN A 174 12.83 17.19 -5.08
N MET A 175 11.51 16.98 -5.01
CA MET A 175 10.74 16.02 -5.84
C MET A 175 10.13 16.62 -7.12
N GLN A 176 10.52 17.84 -7.51
CA GLN A 176 10.08 18.49 -8.75
C GLN A 176 10.01 17.53 -9.95
N GLY A 177 8.91 17.57 -10.71
CA GLY A 177 8.65 16.65 -11.82
C GLY A 177 7.72 15.48 -11.45
N LEU A 178 7.74 15.05 -10.19
CA LEU A 178 6.82 14.05 -9.63
C LEU A 178 5.58 14.73 -9.03
N ASN A 179 4.48 14.01 -8.94
CA ASN A 179 3.21 14.41 -8.30
C ASN A 179 3.21 14.18 -6.77
N ILE A 180 4.23 13.50 -6.23
CA ILE A 180 4.33 13.14 -4.80
C ILE A 180 4.22 14.33 -3.83
N ALA A 181 4.95 15.42 -4.07
CA ALA A 181 5.04 16.51 -3.09
C ALA A 181 3.69 17.21 -2.86
N GLN A 182 2.88 17.36 -3.92
CA GLN A 182 1.55 17.96 -3.84
C GLN A 182 0.58 17.03 -3.11
N ARG A 183 0.62 15.73 -3.42
CA ARG A 183 -0.19 14.71 -2.74
C ARG A 183 0.12 14.63 -1.25
N VAL A 184 1.39 14.58 -0.88
CA VAL A 184 1.82 14.59 0.54
C VAL A 184 1.33 15.83 1.28
N ALA A 185 1.35 17.01 0.65
CA ALA A 185 0.83 18.23 1.27
C ALA A 185 -0.69 18.14 1.54
N LYS A 186 -1.44 17.59 0.57
CA LYS A 186 -2.88 17.34 0.70
C LYS A 186 -3.17 16.31 1.80
N ASP A 187 -2.44 15.20 1.82
CA ASP A 187 -2.59 14.15 2.82
C ASP A 187 -2.32 14.68 4.23
N ARG A 188 -1.25 15.46 4.41
CA ARG A 188 -0.94 16.06 5.71
C ARG A 188 -2.06 16.99 6.18
N ALA A 189 -2.59 17.82 5.28
CA ALA A 189 -3.70 18.72 5.60
C ALA A 189 -4.98 17.93 5.97
N GLN A 190 -5.28 16.88 5.22
CA GLN A 190 -6.44 16.02 5.47
C GLN A 190 -6.30 15.27 6.79
N ILE A 191 -5.16 14.61 7.04
CA ILE A 191 -4.87 13.89 8.29
C ILE A 191 -4.94 14.85 9.49
N ALA A 192 -4.38 16.06 9.41
CA ALA A 192 -4.47 17.03 10.50
C ALA A 192 -5.92 17.45 10.79
N SER A 193 -6.72 17.66 9.73
CA SER A 193 -8.13 17.98 9.85
C SER A 193 -8.91 16.84 10.50
N ASP A 194 -8.76 15.62 9.98
CA ASP A 194 -9.47 14.43 10.47
C ASP A 194 -9.04 14.07 11.88
N PHE A 195 -7.75 14.20 12.19
CA PHE A 195 -7.22 13.99 13.52
C PHE A 195 -7.87 14.93 14.52
N LYS A 196 -7.91 16.23 14.21
CA LYS A 196 -8.52 17.25 15.08
C LYS A 196 -10.02 17.02 15.28
N ASN A 197 -10.74 16.72 14.20
CA ASN A 197 -12.20 16.69 14.22
C ASN A 197 -12.76 15.36 14.73
N TRP A 198 -12.05 14.25 14.50
CA TRP A 198 -12.58 12.91 14.73
C TRP A 198 -11.72 12.07 15.67
N VAL A 199 -10.41 11.93 15.39
CA VAL A 199 -9.56 10.97 16.11
C VAL A 199 -9.21 11.46 17.52
N PHE A 200 -8.75 12.69 17.66
CA PHE A 200 -8.27 13.25 18.92
C PHE A 200 -9.34 13.29 20.03
N PRO A 201 -10.61 13.68 19.77
CA PRO A 201 -11.67 13.62 20.76
C PRO A 201 -11.89 12.22 21.34
N VAL A 202 -11.78 11.18 20.50
CA VAL A 202 -11.92 9.78 20.95
C VAL A 202 -10.71 9.35 21.75
N LEU A 203 -9.48 9.63 21.30
CA LEU A 203 -8.26 9.30 22.04
C LEU A 203 -8.24 9.96 23.43
N MET A 204 -8.59 11.24 23.50
CA MET A 204 -8.73 11.97 24.77
C MET A 204 -9.66 11.25 25.75
N ARG A 205 -10.82 10.79 25.26
CA ARG A 205 -11.84 10.11 26.07
C ARG A 205 -11.38 8.71 26.51
N GLU A 206 -10.94 7.89 25.58
CA GLU A 206 -10.64 6.47 25.84
C GLU A 206 -9.32 6.29 26.58
N LEU A 207 -8.31 7.13 26.31
CA LEU A 207 -6.99 7.05 26.93
C LEU A 207 -6.81 8.03 28.11
N GLN A 208 -7.87 8.78 28.48
CA GLN A 208 -7.87 9.75 29.59
C GLN A 208 -6.76 10.81 29.47
N LEU A 209 -6.55 11.31 28.25
CA LEU A 209 -5.52 12.28 27.91
C LEU A 209 -6.02 13.72 28.08
N ASN A 210 -5.15 14.69 27.83
CA ASN A 210 -5.47 16.11 27.87
C ASN A 210 -4.95 16.83 26.60
N GLU A 211 -5.44 18.05 26.39
CA GLU A 211 -5.15 18.89 25.21
C GLU A 211 -3.65 19.08 24.93
N SER A 212 -2.77 19.02 25.93
CA SER A 212 -1.32 19.16 25.71
C SER A 212 -0.71 17.99 24.93
N SER A 213 -1.45 16.89 24.76
CA SER A 213 -1.02 15.71 23.99
C SER A 213 -1.24 15.88 22.48
N PHE A 214 -1.94 16.94 22.05
CA PHE A 214 -2.38 17.12 20.66
C PHE A 214 -1.22 17.04 19.66
N ASP A 215 -0.18 17.87 19.82
CA ASP A 215 0.92 17.93 18.85
C ASP A 215 1.72 16.62 18.77
N ILE A 216 1.91 15.96 19.92
CA ILE A 216 2.61 14.67 19.98
C ILE A 216 1.79 13.61 19.26
N LEU A 217 0.49 13.53 19.55
CA LEU A 217 -0.39 12.53 18.93
C LEU A 217 -0.66 12.83 17.45
N LEU A 218 -0.65 14.08 17.02
CA LEU A 218 -0.74 14.42 15.60
C LEU A 218 0.48 13.91 14.83
N ASN A 219 1.69 14.05 15.40
CA ASN A 219 2.89 13.46 14.81
C ASN A 219 2.80 11.94 14.75
N GLU A 220 2.26 11.31 15.80
CA GLU A 220 1.98 9.87 15.79
C GLU A 220 0.92 9.49 14.75
N ALA A 221 -0.11 10.32 14.54
CA ALA A 221 -1.13 10.09 13.51
C ALA A 221 -0.52 10.09 12.10
N TYR A 222 0.46 10.95 11.81
CA TYR A 222 1.19 10.88 10.54
C TYR A 222 1.99 9.58 10.41
N ARG A 223 2.64 9.12 11.49
CA ARG A 223 3.38 7.85 11.50
C ARG A 223 2.45 6.66 11.28
N VAL A 224 1.30 6.65 11.96
CA VAL A 224 0.26 5.62 11.80
C VAL A 224 -0.35 5.66 10.41
N ALA A 225 -0.62 6.84 9.85
CA ALA A 225 -1.12 6.98 8.48
C ALA A 225 -0.11 6.43 7.46
N ALA A 226 1.18 6.73 7.63
CA ALA A 226 2.27 6.16 6.83
C ALA A 226 2.30 4.62 6.96
N PHE A 227 2.12 4.09 8.17
CA PHE A 227 2.06 2.65 8.40
C PHE A 227 0.84 2.01 7.70
N VAL A 228 -0.35 2.60 7.81
CA VAL A 228 -1.56 2.15 7.11
C VAL A 228 -1.34 2.17 5.59
N MET A 229 -0.79 3.26 5.05
CA MET A 229 -0.52 3.44 3.63
C MET A 229 0.36 2.33 3.03
N SER A 230 1.31 1.80 3.81
CA SER A 230 2.29 0.83 3.33
C SER A 230 2.06 -0.63 3.74
N TYR A 231 1.24 -0.89 4.77
CA TYR A 231 1.04 -2.25 5.32
C TYR A 231 -0.44 -2.68 5.35
N SER A 232 -1.40 -1.78 5.13
CA SER A 232 -2.82 -2.16 5.19
C SER A 232 -3.31 -2.84 3.91
N PHE A 233 -4.41 -3.58 4.06
CA PHE A 233 -5.10 -4.29 2.99
C PHE A 233 -6.55 -3.83 2.93
N THR A 234 -7.07 -3.71 1.71
CA THR A 234 -8.49 -3.42 1.45
C THR A 234 -9.18 -4.71 1.01
N ARG A 235 -10.43 -4.88 1.45
CA ARG A 235 -11.28 -5.99 1.02
C ARG A 235 -11.61 -5.82 -0.47
N PRO A 236 -11.53 -6.89 -1.30
CA PRO A 236 -12.05 -6.85 -2.66
C PRO A 236 -13.53 -6.49 -2.64
N GLN A 237 -13.98 -5.70 -3.60
CA GLN A 237 -15.40 -5.52 -3.83
C GLN A 237 -15.95 -6.71 -4.65
N PRO A 238 -17.25 -7.04 -4.54
CA PRO A 238 -17.84 -8.16 -5.28
C PRO A 238 -17.57 -8.12 -6.80
N ASP A 239 -17.43 -6.93 -7.37
CA ASP A 239 -17.17 -6.71 -8.80
C ASP A 239 -15.68 -6.88 -9.20
N ASP A 240 -14.76 -6.96 -8.23
CA ASP A 240 -13.31 -7.06 -8.49
C ASP A 240 -12.89 -8.48 -8.89
N ASP A 241 -13.61 -9.51 -8.44
CA ASP A 241 -13.31 -10.93 -8.73
C ASP A 241 -13.98 -11.41 -10.04
N GLU A 242 -15.10 -10.81 -10.47
CA GLU A 242 -15.76 -11.13 -11.74
C GLU A 242 -14.96 -10.63 -12.97
N LYS A 243 -14.18 -9.54 -12.84
CA LYS A 243 -13.30 -9.07 -13.93
C LYS A 243 -12.12 -10.00 -14.21
N ALA A 244 -11.80 -10.92 -13.29
CA ALA A 244 -10.71 -11.88 -13.47
C ALA A 244 -11.16 -13.17 -14.18
N ASN A 245 -12.47 -13.44 -14.26
CA ASN A 245 -13.03 -14.61 -14.94
C ASN A 245 -14.46 -14.29 -15.42
N ASP A 246 -14.58 -13.84 -16.68
CA ASP A 246 -15.74 -13.92 -17.59
C ASP A 246 -16.07 -12.56 -18.25
N GLU A 247 -15.97 -12.52 -19.59
CA GLU A 247 -16.11 -11.30 -20.42
C GLU A 247 -17.58 -10.89 -20.65
N ASN A 248 -18.58 -11.44 -19.93
CA ASN A 248 -19.99 -11.16 -20.19
C ASN A 248 -20.92 -11.27 -18.96
N ALA A 249 -20.65 -10.50 -17.90
CA ALA A 249 -21.63 -10.34 -16.82
C ALA A 249 -21.63 -8.89 -16.31
N ALA A 250 -22.25 -8.00 -17.07
CA ALA A 250 -22.68 -6.71 -16.56
C ALA A 250 -24.14 -6.55 -16.93
N GLU A 251 -25.05 -7.02 -16.08
CA GLU A 251 -26.43 -6.58 -16.04
C GLU A 251 -27.09 -7.14 -14.75
N ASP A 252 -27.69 -6.23 -13.99
CA ASP A 252 -28.61 -6.45 -12.85
C ASP A 252 -28.05 -6.28 -11.42
N ALA A 253 -27.82 -5.03 -11.02
CA ALA A 253 -27.96 -4.61 -9.62
C ALA A 253 -29.21 -3.73 -9.47
N ASP A 254 -30.28 -4.34 -8.97
CA ASP A 254 -31.59 -3.74 -8.71
C ASP A 254 -31.52 -2.84 -7.45
N GLU A 255 -31.73 -1.53 -7.61
CA GLU A 255 -31.76 -0.55 -6.52
C GLU A 255 -33.03 -0.72 -5.67
N SER A 256 -32.88 -1.32 -4.48
CA SER A 256 -33.94 -1.36 -3.46
C SER A 256 -33.86 -0.12 -2.56
N ASP A 257 -34.85 0.77 -2.66
CA ASP A 257 -35.13 1.93 -1.80
C ASP A 257 -35.11 1.60 -0.28
N GLY A 258 -33.95 1.73 0.36
CA GLY A 258 -33.77 1.69 1.80
C GLY A 258 -32.71 2.70 2.25
N ASP A 259 -33.06 3.60 3.18
CA ASP A 259 -32.25 4.64 3.84
C ASP A 259 -30.86 4.90 3.21
N GLU A 260 -30.79 5.84 2.27
CA GLU A 260 -29.56 6.24 1.55
C GLU A 260 -28.35 6.54 2.47
N GLU A 261 -28.58 7.03 3.70
CA GLU A 261 -27.52 7.25 4.68
C GLU A 261 -26.95 5.94 5.25
N ALA A 262 -27.78 4.92 5.46
CA ALA A 262 -27.35 3.63 5.97
C ALA A 262 -26.59 2.82 4.91
N THR A 263 -26.97 2.95 3.63
CA THR A 263 -26.23 2.36 2.51
C THR A 263 -24.89 3.07 2.28
N THR A 264 -24.87 4.40 2.36
CA THR A 264 -23.62 5.20 2.24
C THR A 264 -22.61 4.85 3.33
N ALA A 265 -23.04 4.80 4.59
CA ALA A 265 -22.15 4.42 5.69
C ALA A 265 -21.71 2.95 5.60
N GLY A 266 -22.61 2.04 5.20
CA GLY A 266 -22.28 0.63 4.98
C GLY A 266 -21.21 0.44 3.91
N ASN A 267 -21.35 1.11 2.76
CA ASN A 267 -20.38 1.07 1.67
C ASN A 267 -19.04 1.67 2.11
N ALA A 268 -19.05 2.82 2.78
CA ALA A 268 -17.84 3.45 3.29
C ALA A 268 -17.09 2.56 4.31
N LEU A 269 -17.81 1.82 5.16
CA LEU A 269 -17.21 0.88 6.11
C LEU A 269 -16.58 -0.34 5.42
N ALA A 270 -17.14 -0.79 4.30
CA ALA A 270 -16.59 -1.92 3.53
C ALA A 270 -15.20 -1.59 2.95
N GLU A 271 -14.98 -0.32 2.60
CA GLU A 271 -13.71 0.18 2.06
C GLU A 271 -12.64 0.51 3.11
N VAL A 272 -12.99 0.47 4.41
CA VAL A 272 -12.01 0.73 5.48
C VAL A 272 -10.95 -0.38 5.45
N PRO A 273 -9.66 -0.03 5.30
CA PRO A 273 -8.61 -1.02 5.26
C PRO A 273 -8.32 -1.58 6.65
N LEU A 274 -7.63 -2.71 6.69
CA LEU A 274 -7.24 -3.41 7.91
C LEU A 274 -5.78 -3.86 7.81
N MET A 275 -5.18 -4.15 8.96
CA MET A 275 -3.83 -4.73 9.01
C MET A 275 -3.90 -6.24 9.19
N ILE A 276 -3.06 -6.99 8.46
CA ILE A 276 -3.12 -8.45 8.44
C ILE A 276 -1.78 -9.01 8.94
N PRO A 277 -1.65 -9.26 10.26
CA PRO A 277 -0.42 -9.80 10.81
C PRO A 277 0.05 -11.05 10.03
N ILE A 278 1.37 -11.15 9.81
CA ILE A 278 2.05 -12.14 8.95
C ILE A 278 1.95 -11.84 7.45
N ALA A 279 0.83 -11.34 6.91
CA ALA A 279 0.79 -10.99 5.49
C ALA A 279 1.71 -9.81 5.18
N ASP A 280 1.74 -8.81 6.05
CA ASP A 280 2.56 -7.62 5.87
C ASP A 280 4.07 -7.85 6.08
N ILE A 281 4.52 -9.10 6.32
CA ILE A 281 5.96 -9.46 6.32
C ILE A 281 6.49 -9.79 4.93
N LEU A 282 5.60 -10.10 3.97
CA LEU A 282 6.01 -10.36 2.60
C LEU A 282 6.34 -9.03 1.92
N ASN A 283 7.55 -8.92 1.38
CA ASN A 283 7.84 -7.87 0.41
C ASN A 283 6.97 -8.07 -0.84
N ALA A 284 6.72 -7.00 -1.57
CA ALA A 284 6.05 -7.09 -2.86
C ALA A 284 7.00 -6.74 -4.00
N SER A 285 6.69 -7.24 -5.18
CA SER A 285 7.43 -6.95 -6.40
C SER A 285 6.51 -7.07 -7.61
N VAL A 286 6.60 -6.12 -8.53
CA VAL A 286 5.87 -6.15 -9.80
C VAL A 286 6.36 -7.33 -10.66
N HIS A 287 7.66 -7.62 -10.60
CA HIS A 287 8.28 -8.64 -11.46
C HIS A 287 8.37 -10.03 -10.81
N LYS A 288 8.60 -10.08 -9.49
CA LYS A 288 8.94 -11.30 -8.75
C LYS A 288 7.79 -11.84 -7.89
N ASN A 289 6.63 -11.17 -7.84
CA ASN A 289 5.47 -11.69 -7.11
C ASN A 289 5.20 -13.15 -7.50
N ASN A 290 5.01 -13.98 -6.48
CA ASN A 290 4.79 -15.42 -6.57
C ASN A 290 3.80 -15.91 -5.50
N ALA A 291 3.21 -14.99 -4.73
CA ALA A 291 2.12 -15.26 -3.80
C ALA A 291 1.07 -14.13 -3.84
N LYS A 292 -0.18 -14.45 -3.50
CA LYS A 292 -1.29 -13.49 -3.39
C LYS A 292 -2.16 -13.85 -2.18
N LEU A 293 -2.69 -12.83 -1.52
CA LEU A 293 -3.67 -13.01 -0.45
C LEU A 293 -5.05 -13.31 -1.05
N HIS A 294 -5.71 -14.35 -0.54
CA HIS A 294 -7.06 -14.75 -0.89
C HIS A 294 -7.99 -14.58 0.30
N TRP A 295 -9.16 -13.98 0.03
CA TRP A 295 -10.27 -13.85 0.95
C TRP A 295 -11.13 -15.10 0.79
N ASN A 296 -11.26 -15.93 1.84
CA ASN A 296 -11.99 -17.19 1.71
C ASN A 296 -13.51 -16.91 1.75
N GLU A 297 -14.15 -16.86 0.58
CA GLU A 297 -15.59 -16.59 0.43
C GLU A 297 -16.47 -17.65 1.09
N ASP A 298 -16.03 -18.91 1.10
CA ASP A 298 -16.83 -20.06 1.58
C ASP A 298 -17.11 -20.01 3.10
N ASP A 299 -16.21 -19.41 3.89
CA ASP A 299 -16.37 -19.32 5.34
C ASP A 299 -16.31 -17.91 5.92
N GLY A 300 -15.85 -16.91 5.14
CA GLY A 300 -15.72 -15.51 5.55
C GLY A 300 -14.92 -15.32 6.85
N LYS A 301 -14.12 -16.31 7.23
CA LYS A 301 -13.48 -16.40 8.55
C LYS A 301 -11.96 -16.36 8.45
N PHE A 302 -11.40 -16.73 7.30
CA PHE A 302 -9.97 -16.85 7.13
C PHE A 302 -9.45 -16.13 5.88
N LEU A 303 -8.21 -15.68 6.01
CA LEU A 303 -7.40 -15.12 4.94
C LEU A 303 -6.24 -16.06 4.68
N SER A 304 -5.99 -16.41 3.42
CA SER A 304 -4.97 -17.39 3.05
C SER A 304 -4.00 -16.78 2.05
N MET A 305 -2.70 -16.89 2.29
CA MET A 305 -1.69 -16.54 1.31
C MET A 305 -1.38 -17.78 0.47
N LEU A 306 -1.67 -17.71 -0.81
CA LEU A 306 -1.48 -18.83 -1.74
C LEU A 306 -0.31 -18.54 -2.68
N CYS A 307 0.47 -19.58 -2.95
CA CYS A 307 1.50 -19.58 -3.98
C CYS A 307 0.84 -19.46 -5.37
N THR A 308 1.25 -18.49 -6.19
CA THR A 308 0.72 -18.26 -7.54
C THR A 308 1.68 -18.72 -8.64
N LYS A 309 2.97 -18.82 -8.34
CA LYS A 309 4.04 -19.27 -9.26
C LYS A 309 5.02 -20.17 -8.49
N PRO A 310 5.68 -21.14 -9.13
CA PRO A 310 6.64 -22.00 -8.43
C PRO A 310 7.71 -21.17 -7.70
N ILE A 311 8.00 -21.53 -6.45
CA ILE A 311 9.03 -20.87 -5.62
C ILE A 311 10.08 -21.92 -5.26
N ALA A 312 11.30 -21.74 -5.75
CA ALA A 312 12.38 -22.68 -5.45
C ALA A 312 12.93 -22.48 -4.02
N ALA A 313 13.49 -23.53 -3.43
CA ALA A 313 14.18 -23.43 -2.16
C ALA A 313 15.30 -22.36 -2.21
N GLY A 314 15.27 -21.43 -1.26
CA GLY A 314 16.16 -20.27 -1.16
C GLY A 314 15.60 -18.99 -1.78
N GLU A 315 14.48 -19.04 -2.50
CA GLU A 315 13.82 -17.85 -3.04
C GLU A 315 12.90 -17.19 -2.00
N GLU A 316 12.74 -15.87 -2.13
CA GLU A 316 11.79 -15.11 -1.32
C GLU A 316 10.37 -15.26 -1.87
N VAL A 317 9.42 -15.34 -0.95
CA VAL A 317 7.98 -15.28 -1.21
C VAL A 317 7.60 -13.81 -1.33
N PHE A 318 7.27 -13.38 -2.53
CA PHE A 318 6.84 -12.02 -2.85
C PHE A 318 5.33 -11.96 -3.01
N ASN A 319 4.69 -11.06 -2.26
CA ASN A 319 3.30 -10.65 -2.49
C ASN A 319 3.22 -9.72 -3.73
N THR A 320 2.01 -9.34 -4.10
CA THR A 320 1.74 -8.30 -5.09
C THR A 320 0.99 -7.12 -4.46
N TYR A 321 1.35 -5.90 -4.85
CA TYR A 321 0.55 -4.69 -4.57
C TYR A 321 -0.35 -4.31 -5.75
N GLY A 322 -0.44 -5.18 -6.77
CA GLY A 322 -1.16 -4.93 -8.01
C GLY A 322 -0.29 -4.29 -9.08
N GLU A 323 -0.97 -3.74 -10.08
CA GLU A 323 -0.37 -3.05 -11.23
C GLU A 323 -0.08 -1.59 -10.85
N ILE A 324 1.11 -1.34 -10.30
CA ILE A 324 1.48 -0.06 -9.71
C ILE A 324 2.73 0.53 -10.37
N SER A 325 2.70 1.84 -10.64
CA SER A 325 3.84 2.56 -11.21
C SER A 325 4.95 2.80 -10.19
N SER A 326 6.17 3.07 -10.65
CA SER A 326 7.30 3.32 -9.73
C SER A 326 7.09 4.59 -8.89
N GLU A 327 6.35 5.58 -9.40
CA GLU A 327 5.99 6.77 -8.62
C GLU A 327 5.00 6.43 -7.50
N GLU A 328 3.94 5.67 -7.79
CA GLU A 328 2.98 5.23 -6.78
C GLU A 328 3.63 4.30 -5.74
N MET A 329 4.56 3.42 -6.14
CA MET A 329 5.33 2.60 -5.21
C MET A 329 6.14 3.47 -4.24
N LEU A 330 6.80 4.51 -4.75
CA LEU A 330 7.57 5.43 -3.92
C LEU A 330 6.66 6.21 -2.98
N TYR A 331 5.52 6.69 -3.49
CA TYR A 331 4.55 7.45 -2.72
C TYR A 331 3.93 6.63 -1.57
N LEU A 332 3.45 5.42 -1.84
CA LEU A 332 2.72 4.58 -0.88
C LEU A 332 3.64 3.77 0.04
N TYR A 333 4.73 3.22 -0.52
CA TYR A 333 5.57 2.22 0.17
C TYR A 333 7.00 2.69 0.43
N GLY A 334 7.42 3.84 -0.11
CA GLY A 334 8.73 4.42 0.16
C GLY A 334 9.90 3.75 -0.58
N TYR A 335 9.64 3.02 -1.67
CA TYR A 335 10.67 2.43 -2.53
C TYR A 335 10.25 2.43 -4.01
N ALA A 336 11.24 2.23 -4.90
CA ALA A 336 10.99 1.92 -6.30
C ALA A 336 11.78 0.66 -6.68
N GLU A 337 11.21 -0.21 -7.52
CA GLU A 337 11.82 -1.48 -7.87
C GLU A 337 12.91 -1.30 -8.94
N GLU A 338 14.14 -1.67 -8.59
CA GLU A 338 15.21 -1.77 -9.56
C GLU A 338 15.08 -3.06 -10.36
N GLY A 339 15.17 -2.97 -11.69
CA GLY A 339 15.17 -4.15 -12.53
C GLY A 339 14.78 -3.87 -13.98
N PRO A 340 14.11 -4.83 -14.64
CA PRO A 340 13.45 -4.62 -15.92
C PRO A 340 12.55 -3.37 -15.88
N PRO A 341 12.23 -2.77 -17.04
CA PRO A 341 11.20 -1.73 -17.09
C PRO A 341 9.90 -2.25 -16.48
N ASN A 342 9.34 -1.50 -15.52
CA ASN A 342 8.01 -1.77 -15.00
C ASN A 342 6.99 -1.50 -16.13
N PRO A 343 6.15 -2.47 -16.54
CA PRO A 343 5.19 -2.26 -17.61
C PRO A 343 4.06 -1.30 -17.21
N HIS A 344 3.84 -1.07 -15.91
CA HIS A 344 2.78 -0.20 -15.38
C HIS A 344 3.32 1.20 -15.01
N GLU A 345 4.41 1.66 -15.64
CA GLU A 345 4.91 3.01 -15.39
C GLU A 345 3.93 4.07 -15.88
N GLU A 346 3.81 5.13 -15.08
CA GLU A 346 2.86 6.21 -15.30
C GLU A 346 3.56 7.57 -15.22
N VAL A 347 3.04 8.53 -15.99
CA VAL A 347 3.39 9.94 -15.89
C VAL A 347 2.12 10.76 -15.70
N PHE A 348 2.04 11.46 -14.57
CA PHE A 348 0.91 12.33 -14.24
C PHE A 348 1.13 13.75 -14.78
N ILE A 349 0.22 14.22 -15.62
CA ILE A 349 0.18 15.59 -16.13
C ILE A 349 -1.07 16.29 -15.55
N PRO A 350 -0.92 17.37 -14.75
CA PRO A 350 -2.07 18.10 -14.22
C PRO A 350 -3.02 18.55 -15.35
N SER A 351 -4.33 18.33 -15.18
CA SER A 351 -5.33 18.66 -16.20
C SER A 351 -5.32 20.14 -16.55
N GLU A 352 -4.96 21.01 -15.61
CA GLU A 352 -4.83 22.46 -15.83
C GLU A 352 -3.81 22.80 -16.92
N TYR A 353 -2.86 21.93 -17.21
CA TYR A 353 -1.92 22.13 -18.31
C TYR A 353 -2.63 22.12 -19.67
N ILE A 354 -3.75 21.40 -19.81
CA ILE A 354 -4.56 21.39 -21.03
C ILE A 354 -5.13 22.78 -21.28
N LYS A 355 -5.68 23.40 -20.22
CA LYS A 355 -6.22 24.76 -20.28
C LYS A 355 -5.14 25.75 -20.77
N ASP A 356 -3.96 25.72 -20.16
CA ASP A 356 -2.84 26.60 -20.52
C ASP A 356 -2.38 26.39 -21.97
N VAL A 357 -2.26 25.12 -22.39
CA VAL A 357 -1.83 24.78 -23.75
C VAL A 357 -2.84 25.27 -24.79
N ILE A 358 -4.13 25.06 -24.54
CA ILE A 358 -5.20 25.48 -25.46
C ILE A 358 -5.30 27.00 -25.52
N TYR A 359 -5.17 27.71 -24.39
CA TYR A 359 -5.16 29.17 -24.37
C TYR A 359 -4.07 29.77 -25.27
N HIS A 360 -2.92 29.10 -25.36
CA HIS A 360 -1.81 29.53 -26.21
C HIS A 360 -1.86 29.01 -27.64
N ALA A 361 -2.54 27.88 -27.89
CA ALA A 361 -2.62 27.24 -29.20
C ALA A 361 -3.85 27.68 -30.01
N ALA A 362 -4.97 27.95 -29.35
CA ALA A 362 -6.23 28.31 -29.98
C ALA A 362 -6.37 29.83 -30.01
N THR A 363 -6.71 30.40 -31.17
CA THR A 363 -7.11 31.81 -31.33
C THR A 363 -8.52 32.05 -30.75
N THR A 364 -8.86 31.38 -29.65
CA THR A 364 -10.17 31.40 -29.01
C THR A 364 -10.18 32.49 -27.94
N ASP A 365 -11.31 33.17 -27.78
CA ASP A 365 -11.50 34.15 -26.71
C ASP A 365 -11.32 33.46 -25.35
N GLY A 366 -10.46 34.01 -24.50
CA GLY A 366 -10.14 33.46 -23.18
C GLY A 366 -11.40 33.18 -22.37
N ALA A 367 -12.34 34.14 -22.36
CA ALA A 367 -13.60 34.02 -21.62
C ALA A 367 -14.40 32.76 -21.98
N SER A 368 -14.33 32.29 -23.23
CA SER A 368 -14.97 31.05 -23.65
C SER A 368 -14.26 29.80 -23.08
N VAL A 369 -12.93 29.82 -22.96
CA VAL A 369 -12.15 28.71 -22.39
C VAL A 369 -12.44 28.57 -20.89
N GLU A 370 -12.55 29.68 -20.16
CA GLU A 370 -12.95 29.68 -18.75
C GLU A 370 -14.32 29.02 -18.53
N GLN A 371 -15.35 29.43 -19.29
CA GLN A 371 -16.70 28.88 -19.17
C GLN A 371 -16.74 27.37 -19.42
N ARG A 372 -16.02 26.90 -20.43
CA ARG A 372 -15.92 25.48 -20.79
C ARG A 372 -15.14 24.67 -19.76
N TRP A 373 -14.10 25.26 -19.18
CA TRP A 373 -13.36 24.65 -18.07
C TRP A 373 -14.24 24.46 -16.84
N GLU A 374 -15.05 25.47 -16.47
CA GLU A 374 -16.02 25.35 -15.37
C GLU A 374 -17.07 24.27 -15.62
N TYR A 375 -17.50 24.10 -16.87
CA TYR A 375 -18.39 23.02 -17.26
C TYR A 375 -17.75 21.63 -17.04
N LEU A 376 -16.50 21.45 -17.47
CA LEU A 376 -15.75 20.20 -17.26
C LEU A 376 -15.49 19.90 -15.78
N LEU A 377 -15.21 20.93 -14.97
CA LEU A 377 -15.08 20.80 -13.52
C LEU A 377 -16.38 20.28 -12.87
N LYS A 378 -17.53 20.80 -13.29
CA LYS A 378 -18.85 20.34 -12.79
C LYS A 378 -19.13 18.88 -13.17
N ARG A 379 -18.66 18.44 -14.35
CA ARG A 379 -18.76 17.06 -14.81
C ARG A 379 -17.69 16.12 -14.22
N LYS A 380 -16.78 16.63 -13.40
CA LYS A 380 -15.67 15.86 -12.80
C LYS A 380 -14.74 15.18 -13.82
N VAL A 381 -14.63 15.74 -15.03
CA VAL A 381 -13.70 15.25 -16.10
C VAL A 381 -12.29 15.83 -15.88
N VAL A 382 -12.21 17.02 -15.30
CA VAL A 382 -10.96 17.70 -14.96
C VAL A 382 -10.99 18.14 -13.50
N GLY A 383 -9.82 18.39 -12.95
CA GLY A 383 -9.64 18.83 -11.57
C GLY A 383 -8.26 18.50 -11.04
N SER A 384 -7.98 18.96 -9.81
CA SER A 384 -6.69 18.76 -9.15
C SER A 384 -6.34 17.29 -8.92
N ASP A 385 -7.36 16.42 -8.84
CA ASP A 385 -7.22 14.97 -8.63
C ASP A 385 -7.49 14.14 -9.89
N MET A 386 -7.69 14.80 -11.05
CA MET A 386 -7.97 14.16 -12.35
C MET A 386 -6.85 14.52 -13.34
N PRO A 387 -5.63 14.00 -13.18
CA PRO A 387 -4.54 14.24 -14.11
C PRO A 387 -4.74 13.48 -15.42
N VAL A 388 -4.10 13.96 -16.50
CA VAL A 388 -3.85 13.11 -17.66
C VAL A 388 -2.73 12.13 -17.32
N VAL A 389 -3.00 10.84 -17.42
CA VAL A 389 -2.03 9.78 -17.10
C VAL A 389 -1.49 9.17 -18.39
N LEU A 390 -0.18 9.26 -18.59
CA LEU A 390 0.51 8.56 -19.68
C LEU A 390 1.06 7.24 -19.16
N GLY A 391 0.69 6.13 -19.78
CA GLY A 391 1.26 4.81 -19.53
C GLY A 391 2.41 4.48 -20.49
N THR A 392 2.89 3.25 -20.40
CA THR A 392 3.91 2.69 -21.30
C THR A 392 3.37 2.42 -22.71
N GLU A 393 2.11 2.02 -22.83
CA GLU A 393 1.47 1.61 -24.11
C GLU A 393 0.44 2.63 -24.64
N GLY A 394 0.19 3.73 -23.93
CA GLY A 394 -0.84 4.69 -24.33
C GLY A 394 -1.30 5.60 -23.19
N VAL A 395 -2.13 6.59 -23.51
CA VAL A 395 -2.76 7.44 -22.48
C VAL A 395 -3.78 6.60 -21.72
N LEU A 396 -3.69 6.53 -20.40
CA LEU A 396 -4.59 5.71 -19.56
C LEU A 396 -5.91 6.43 -19.22
N THR A 397 -5.90 7.76 -19.24
CA THR A 397 -7.08 8.62 -19.06
C THR A 397 -7.47 9.25 -20.40
N ASP A 398 -7.58 8.43 -21.44
CA ASP A 398 -7.75 8.88 -22.81
C ASP A 398 -9.15 9.43 -23.11
N GLU A 399 -10.19 8.86 -22.50
CA GLU A 399 -11.56 9.38 -22.54
C GLU A 399 -11.64 10.80 -21.98
N ASP A 400 -11.11 11.02 -20.77
CA ASP A 400 -11.09 12.34 -20.12
C ASP A 400 -10.27 13.35 -20.94
N LEU A 401 -9.12 12.94 -21.46
CA LEU A 401 -8.30 13.78 -22.33
C LEU A 401 -9.06 14.13 -23.61
N HIS A 402 -9.69 13.16 -24.27
CA HIS A 402 -10.44 13.36 -25.51
C HIS A 402 -11.59 14.33 -25.30
N LEU A 403 -12.42 14.07 -24.28
CA LEU A 403 -13.57 14.89 -23.93
C LEU A 403 -13.14 16.31 -23.58
N THR A 404 -12.08 16.47 -22.78
CA THR A 404 -11.53 17.77 -22.42
C THR A 404 -11.09 18.55 -23.65
N VAL A 405 -10.33 17.91 -24.56
CA VAL A 405 -9.87 18.57 -25.79
C VAL A 405 -11.05 18.94 -26.69
N ARG A 406 -12.03 18.05 -26.85
CA ARG A 406 -13.23 18.30 -27.67
C ARG A 406 -14.01 19.51 -27.15
N VAL A 407 -14.35 19.53 -25.86
CA VAL A 407 -15.10 20.63 -25.23
C VAL A 407 -14.35 21.96 -25.31
N LEU A 408 -13.03 21.94 -25.10
CA LEU A 408 -12.24 23.17 -25.15
C LEU A 408 -11.96 23.67 -26.58
N THR A 409 -12.16 22.85 -27.62
CA THR A 409 -11.83 23.23 -29.02
C THR A 409 -13.03 23.33 -29.96
N MET A 410 -14.23 22.87 -29.59
CA MET A 410 -15.44 23.03 -30.40
C MET A 410 -15.83 24.50 -30.62
N SER A 411 -16.68 24.79 -31.60
CA SER A 411 -17.21 26.14 -31.82
C SER A 411 -18.15 26.58 -30.67
N ASN A 412 -18.43 27.87 -30.58
CA ASN A 412 -19.35 28.39 -29.54
C ASN A 412 -20.77 27.83 -29.72
N ASP A 413 -21.26 27.78 -30.96
CA ASP A 413 -22.58 27.24 -31.28
C ASP A 413 -22.69 25.74 -30.91
N GLU A 414 -21.63 24.97 -31.20
CA GLU A 414 -21.54 23.56 -30.79
C GLU A 414 -21.54 23.41 -29.26
N PHE A 415 -20.78 24.25 -28.55
CA PHE A 415 -20.73 24.20 -27.09
C PHE A 415 -22.06 24.58 -26.45
N GLU A 416 -22.75 25.60 -26.96
CA GLU A 416 -24.07 25.98 -26.47
C GLU A 416 -25.08 24.83 -26.65
N SER A 417 -25.10 24.19 -27.82
CA SER A 417 -25.96 23.02 -28.04
C SER A 417 -25.56 21.85 -27.15
N TYR A 418 -24.26 21.58 -26.99
CA TYR A 418 -23.76 20.47 -26.20
C TYR A 418 -24.06 20.65 -24.70
N ALA A 419 -23.87 21.86 -24.17
CA ALA A 419 -24.14 22.19 -22.78
C ALA A 419 -25.64 22.23 -22.46
N GLN A 420 -26.50 22.65 -23.40
CA GLN A 420 -27.96 22.66 -23.23
C GLN A 420 -28.58 21.25 -23.24
N ASN A 421 -28.01 20.33 -24.02
CA ASN A 421 -28.50 18.97 -24.17
C ASN A 421 -27.95 18.00 -23.12
N GLY A 422 -27.45 18.53 -21.99
CA GLY A 422 -26.72 17.81 -20.94
C GLY A 422 -27.26 16.41 -20.64
N GLU A 423 -26.33 15.46 -20.49
CA GLU A 423 -26.54 14.03 -20.16
C GLU A 423 -27.28 13.18 -21.20
N HIS A 424 -27.94 13.76 -22.20
CA HIS A 424 -28.66 13.01 -23.24
C HIS A 424 -27.92 12.84 -24.58
N ILE A 425 -26.77 13.50 -24.74
CA ILE A 425 -25.84 13.16 -25.83
C ILE A 425 -24.87 12.15 -25.22
N GLU A 426 -25.05 10.86 -25.54
CA GLU A 426 -23.97 9.88 -25.37
C GLU A 426 -22.75 10.48 -26.08
N ASP A 427 -21.68 10.73 -25.32
CA ASP A 427 -20.42 11.15 -25.91
C ASP A 427 -20.04 10.09 -26.94
N GLU A 428 -19.85 10.49 -28.21
CA GLU A 428 -19.48 9.55 -29.27
C GLU A 428 -18.35 8.66 -28.76
N PRO A 429 -18.52 7.32 -28.78
CA PRO A 429 -17.56 6.42 -28.16
C PRO A 429 -16.19 6.63 -28.80
N LEU A 430 -15.19 6.78 -27.94
CA LEU A 430 -13.81 6.94 -28.37
C LEU A 430 -13.40 5.70 -29.17
N GLU A 431 -12.74 5.88 -30.32
CA GLU A 431 -12.17 4.75 -31.04
C GLU A 431 -11.19 4.02 -30.13
N GLU A 432 -11.39 2.71 -29.95
CA GLU A 432 -10.58 1.90 -29.05
C GLU A 432 -9.08 1.98 -29.40
N GLY A 433 -8.28 2.33 -28.40
CA GLY A 433 -6.84 2.53 -28.54
C GLY A 433 -6.46 3.71 -29.43
N LEU A 434 -7.31 4.73 -29.61
CA LEU A 434 -6.96 5.95 -30.35
C LEU A 434 -5.66 6.58 -29.82
N PHE A 435 -5.46 6.54 -28.50
CA PHE A 435 -4.29 7.07 -27.80
C PHE A 435 -3.23 6.01 -27.48
N ALA A 436 -3.29 4.83 -28.12
CA ALA A 436 -2.21 3.85 -28.06
C ALA A 436 -0.91 4.42 -28.63
N LEU A 437 0.22 4.02 -28.05
CA LEU A 437 1.53 4.60 -28.34
C LEU A 437 1.91 4.47 -29.83
N GLU A 438 1.58 3.36 -30.49
CA GLU A 438 1.79 3.21 -31.94
C GLU A 438 0.91 4.11 -32.81
N LYS A 439 -0.28 4.49 -32.34
CA LYS A 439 -1.26 5.29 -33.09
C LYS A 439 -1.09 6.80 -32.92
N LEU A 440 -0.22 7.26 -32.00
CA LEU A 440 -0.03 8.70 -31.73
C LEU A 440 0.33 9.55 -32.97
N ARG A 441 0.99 8.96 -33.97
CA ARG A 441 1.33 9.64 -35.24
C ARG A 441 0.10 10.00 -36.08
N SER A 442 -0.89 9.12 -36.05
CA SER A 442 -2.13 9.22 -36.83
C SER A 442 -3.23 10.02 -36.11
N LEU A 443 -2.98 10.49 -34.88
CA LEU A 443 -3.94 11.33 -34.18
C LEU A 443 -4.37 12.56 -35.01
N PRO A 444 -5.65 12.99 -34.87
CA PRO A 444 -6.13 14.23 -35.46
C PRO A 444 -5.20 15.40 -35.14
N THR A 445 -4.98 16.30 -36.11
CA THR A 445 -3.94 17.35 -36.02
C THR A 445 -4.03 18.19 -34.75
N ALA A 446 -5.25 18.59 -34.35
CA ALA A 446 -5.46 19.39 -33.14
C ALA A 446 -5.11 18.61 -31.86
N VAL A 447 -5.62 17.39 -31.72
CA VAL A 447 -5.36 16.50 -30.56
C VAL A 447 -3.88 16.19 -30.46
N LYS A 448 -3.24 15.83 -31.58
CA LYS A 448 -1.80 15.56 -31.66
C LYS A 448 -0.96 16.76 -31.21
N LEU A 449 -1.33 17.97 -31.64
CA LEU A 449 -0.64 19.20 -31.26
C LEU A 449 -0.78 19.46 -29.76
N ILE A 450 -1.98 19.33 -29.20
CA ILE A 450 -2.22 19.52 -27.77
C ILE A 450 -1.43 18.52 -26.95
N LEU A 451 -1.51 17.22 -27.27
CA LEU A 451 -0.75 16.18 -26.55
C LEU A 451 0.76 16.42 -26.65
N LYS A 452 1.27 16.85 -27.81
CA LYS A 452 2.68 17.22 -27.97
C LYS A 452 3.08 18.37 -27.06
N LEU A 453 2.25 19.41 -26.97
CA LEU A 453 2.51 20.57 -26.11
C LEU A 453 2.41 20.21 -24.62
N LEU A 454 1.51 19.32 -24.23
CA LEU A 454 1.42 18.77 -22.87
C LEU A 454 2.70 18.02 -22.49
N VAL A 455 3.15 17.09 -23.35
CA VAL A 455 4.39 16.32 -23.14
C VAL A 455 5.60 17.26 -23.04
N GLN A 456 5.72 18.24 -23.95
CA GLN A 456 6.79 19.24 -23.90
C GLN A 456 6.74 20.07 -22.61
N ARG A 457 5.55 20.47 -22.18
CA ARG A 457 5.39 21.23 -20.94
C ARG A 457 5.78 20.40 -19.73
N LYS A 458 5.34 19.14 -19.65
CA LYS A 458 5.69 18.22 -18.58
C LYS A 458 7.20 17.95 -18.52
N LEU A 459 7.86 17.73 -19.68
CA LEU A 459 9.32 17.58 -19.75
C LEU A 459 10.07 18.78 -19.14
N ARG A 460 9.60 20.01 -19.37
CA ARG A 460 10.23 21.23 -18.80
C ARG A 460 10.12 21.34 -17.29
N VAL A 461 9.25 20.56 -16.64
CA VAL A 461 9.14 20.53 -15.18
C VAL A 461 10.32 19.78 -14.56
N TYR A 462 10.92 18.82 -15.28
CA TYR A 462 12.07 18.07 -14.78
C TYR A 462 13.34 18.93 -14.88
N PRO A 463 14.07 19.15 -13.77
CA PRO A 463 15.24 20.02 -13.76
C PRO A 463 16.47 19.45 -14.49
N GLN A 464 16.50 18.15 -14.76
CA GLN A 464 17.64 17.45 -15.36
C GLN A 464 17.17 16.56 -16.51
N SER A 465 18.11 16.14 -17.35
CA SER A 465 17.89 15.19 -18.43
C SER A 465 17.76 13.75 -17.93
N GLN A 466 17.20 12.87 -18.77
CA GLN A 466 17.12 11.43 -18.50
C GLN A 466 18.48 10.82 -18.17
N GLN A 467 19.55 11.21 -18.88
CA GLN A 467 20.90 10.71 -18.65
C GLN A 467 21.46 11.15 -17.30
N GLU A 468 21.24 12.41 -16.90
CA GLU A 468 21.68 12.91 -15.60
C GLU A 468 20.97 12.19 -14.44
N TYR A 469 19.69 11.82 -14.62
CA TYR A 469 18.97 10.99 -13.64
C TYR A 469 19.53 9.57 -13.55
N GLU A 470 19.89 8.97 -14.68
CA GLU A 470 20.56 7.66 -14.71
C GLU A 470 21.91 7.71 -13.97
N GLU A 471 22.73 8.74 -14.23
CA GLU A 471 24.01 8.95 -13.54
C GLU A 471 23.83 9.19 -12.02
N ALA A 472 22.81 9.95 -11.64
CA ALA A 472 22.48 10.19 -10.23
C ALA A 472 22.01 8.91 -9.53
N ALA A 473 21.15 8.11 -10.17
CA ALA A 473 20.72 6.81 -9.66
C ALA A 473 21.92 5.85 -9.53
N ASN A 474 22.81 5.81 -10.53
CA ASN A 474 24.04 5.01 -10.47
C ASN A 474 24.94 5.41 -9.29
N THR A 475 25.17 6.70 -9.11
CA THR A 475 25.98 7.22 -8.00
C THR A 475 25.37 6.86 -6.64
N ALA A 476 24.05 7.07 -6.47
CA ALA A 476 23.37 6.73 -5.23
C ALA A 476 23.40 5.22 -4.96
N ARG A 477 23.26 4.39 -5.99
CA ARG A 477 23.37 2.93 -5.89
C ARG A 477 24.75 2.48 -5.44
N ASP A 478 25.82 3.07 -5.95
CA ASP A 478 27.18 2.74 -5.54
C ASP A 478 27.42 3.10 -4.07
N ILE A 479 26.81 4.18 -3.57
CA ILE A 479 26.81 4.51 -2.14
C ILE A 479 26.06 3.44 -1.34
N ILE A 480 24.88 2.99 -1.81
CA ILE A 480 24.08 1.95 -1.13
C ILE A 480 24.80 0.60 -1.12
N ARG A 481 25.50 0.23 -2.22
CA ARG A 481 26.21 -1.05 -2.34
C ARG A 481 27.58 -1.06 -1.66
N SER A 482 28.21 0.11 -1.50
CA SER A 482 29.47 0.24 -0.75
C SER A 482 29.28 0.15 0.77
N ASP A 483 28.09 -0.26 1.22
CA ASP A 483 27.74 -0.67 2.58
C ASP A 483 28.61 -1.85 3.08
N VAL A 484 29.87 -1.53 3.34
CA VAL A 484 30.85 -2.31 4.09
C VAL A 484 30.95 -1.69 5.50
N GLY A 485 29.86 -1.76 6.28
CA GLY A 485 29.89 -1.62 7.74
C GLY A 485 30.16 -0.23 8.37
N GLU A 486 30.62 -0.27 9.63
CA GLU A 486 30.83 0.87 10.58
C GLU A 486 31.66 2.06 10.04
N ASP A 487 32.36 1.89 8.91
CA ASP A 487 33.33 2.87 8.39
C ASP A 487 32.66 4.08 7.70
N MET A 488 31.40 3.96 7.25
CA MET A 488 30.66 5.05 6.60
C MET A 488 29.93 5.98 7.59
N ALA A 489 29.42 5.45 8.71
CA ALA A 489 28.87 6.28 9.80
C ALA A 489 29.94 7.23 10.38
N ARG A 490 31.21 6.78 10.42
CA ARG A 490 32.37 7.61 10.78
C ARG A 490 32.71 8.69 9.74
N ARG A 491 32.26 8.54 8.49
CA ARG A 491 32.46 9.49 7.38
C ARG A 491 31.25 10.41 7.15
N GLY A 492 30.19 10.29 7.95
CA GLY A 492 28.99 11.14 7.87
C GLY A 492 28.07 10.84 6.67
N ILE A 493 28.18 9.66 6.07
CA ILE A 493 27.35 9.26 4.91
C ILE A 493 26.04 8.66 5.41
N ASN A 494 24.90 9.25 5.01
CA ASN A 494 23.56 8.79 5.37
C ASN A 494 22.99 7.88 4.29
N VAL A 495 23.04 6.55 4.52
CA VAL A 495 22.55 5.53 3.57
C VAL A 495 21.04 5.66 3.30
N ALA A 496 20.24 6.04 4.30
CA ALA A 496 18.81 6.28 4.10
C ALA A 496 18.58 7.45 3.13
N LEU A 497 19.35 8.52 3.24
CA LEU A 497 19.29 9.64 2.29
C LEU A 497 19.75 9.22 0.88
N ALA A 498 20.77 8.37 0.78
CA ALA A 498 21.20 7.81 -0.50
C ALA A 498 20.09 6.95 -1.15
N ARG A 499 19.38 6.13 -0.37
CA ARG A 499 18.21 5.35 -0.84
C ARG A 499 17.09 6.25 -1.36
N ARG A 500 16.72 7.30 -0.60
CA ARG A 500 15.72 8.29 -1.04
C ARG A 500 16.13 8.95 -2.36
N SER A 501 17.40 9.35 -2.45
CA SER A 501 17.96 9.97 -3.65
C SER A 501 17.94 9.02 -4.85
N PHE A 502 18.29 7.75 -4.64
CA PHE A 502 18.22 6.70 -5.64
C PHE A 502 16.80 6.55 -6.19
N TYR A 503 15.80 6.34 -5.32
CA TYR A 503 14.41 6.13 -5.78
C TYR A 503 13.86 7.32 -6.54
N VAL A 504 14.07 8.56 -6.05
CA VAL A 504 13.60 9.77 -6.73
C VAL A 504 14.27 9.91 -8.12
N ALA A 505 15.58 9.69 -8.22
CA ALA A 505 16.28 9.74 -9.50
C ALA A 505 15.80 8.65 -10.46
N TYR A 506 15.59 7.43 -9.95
CA TYR A 506 15.12 6.29 -10.73
C TYR A 506 13.72 6.51 -11.31
N VAL A 507 12.76 6.98 -10.50
CA VAL A 507 11.40 7.30 -10.98
C VAL A 507 11.45 8.38 -12.05
N ARG A 508 12.21 9.46 -11.84
CA ARG A 508 12.36 10.54 -12.83
C ARG A 508 12.98 10.05 -14.14
N MET A 509 13.99 9.19 -14.05
CA MET A 509 14.60 8.57 -15.23
C MET A 509 13.55 7.80 -16.05
N ARG A 510 12.70 6.98 -15.39
CA ARG A 510 11.64 6.21 -16.05
C ARG A 510 10.57 7.10 -16.68
N GLN A 511 10.08 8.10 -15.96
CA GLN A 511 9.07 9.02 -16.50
C GLN A 511 9.59 9.87 -17.66
N THR A 512 10.83 10.36 -17.57
CA THR A 512 11.43 11.13 -18.68
C THR A 512 11.69 10.26 -19.90
N GLN A 513 11.99 8.96 -19.73
CA GLN A 513 12.05 8.00 -20.83
C GLN A 513 10.71 7.90 -21.56
N ILE A 514 9.59 7.71 -20.84
CA ILE A 514 8.24 7.67 -21.43
C ILE A 514 7.92 8.97 -22.15
N LEU A 515 8.14 10.11 -21.51
CA LEU A 515 7.87 11.42 -22.13
C LEU A 515 8.68 11.65 -23.41
N ASN A 516 9.95 11.24 -23.44
CA ASN A 516 10.79 11.34 -24.63
C ASN A 516 10.26 10.44 -25.77
N GLU A 517 9.77 9.25 -25.44
CA GLU A 517 9.16 8.35 -26.42
C GLU A 517 7.86 8.93 -27.01
N TYR A 518 6.95 9.42 -26.16
CA TYR A 518 5.76 10.15 -26.60
C TYR A 518 6.13 11.32 -27.49
N TYR A 519 7.11 12.13 -27.09
CA TYR A 519 7.56 13.26 -27.87
C TYR A 519 8.05 12.85 -29.27
N ALA A 520 8.79 11.75 -29.38
CA ALA A 520 9.27 11.22 -30.66
C ALA A 520 8.17 10.63 -31.54
N LYS A 521 7.09 10.09 -30.95
CA LYS A 521 5.91 9.60 -31.68
C LYS A 521 5.01 10.74 -32.15
N LEU A 522 4.98 11.86 -31.43
CA LEU A 522 4.19 13.05 -31.75
C LEU A 522 4.94 14.07 -32.63
N ALA A 523 6.25 13.86 -32.83
CA ALA A 523 7.08 14.61 -33.78
C ALA A 523 6.70 14.27 -35.22
#